data_AF-A0A0H1BJW5-F1
#
_entry.id   AF-A0A0H1BJW5-F1
#
_cell.length_a   1.000
_cell.length_b   1.000
_cell.length_c   1.000
_cell.angle_alpha   90.00
_cell.angle_beta   90.00
_cell.angle_gamma   90.00
#
_symmetry.space_group_name_H-M   'P 1'
#
loop_
_entity.id
_entity.type
_entity.pdbx_description
1 polymer ?
#
loop_
_entity_poly.entity_id
_entity_poly.type
_entity_poly.pdbx_seq_one_letter_code
_entity_poly.pdbx_strand_id
1 'polypeptide(L)'
;MSASPVHKELRVAFLGPLASFSHQAALDLFPTTTTTTTTTTTTASTTRTITLLPKPSFADAFAAIQSTEADYAVIPFENSTNGSVVQTLDLLADRDGRYNDIVVCGEYYLTVHHCLLVRNEDAASDPETIYPRISRLYTHPQAWGQCDAFLSKHFRGIERQDAPSTSKAASIVAKSGSTTTTPTP
;
A
#
# COMPACT_ATOMS: atom_id res chain seq x y z
N MET A 1 8.03 -6.33 -44.35
CA MET A 1 7.19 -6.94 -43.31
C MET A 1 7.26 -6.04 -42.08
N SER A 2 6.19 -5.30 -41.79
CA SER A 2 6.14 -4.41 -40.62
C SER A 2 5.98 -5.28 -39.37
N ALA A 3 6.95 -5.26 -38.46
CA ALA A 3 6.81 -5.92 -37.17
C ALA A 3 5.71 -5.18 -36.38
N SER A 4 4.65 -5.90 -36.01
CA SER A 4 3.64 -5.38 -35.09
C SER A 4 4.31 -5.03 -33.76
N PRO A 5 3.93 -3.91 -33.11
CA PRO A 5 4.50 -3.57 -31.81
C PRO A 5 4.19 -4.68 -30.80
N VAL A 6 5.23 -5.23 -30.18
CA VAL A 6 5.09 -6.20 -29.09
C VAL A 6 4.53 -5.46 -27.88
N HIS A 7 3.23 -5.59 -27.64
CA HIS A 7 2.59 -5.14 -26.41
C HIS A 7 3.07 -6.04 -25.27
N LYS A 8 4.10 -5.62 -24.53
CA LYS A 8 4.56 -6.33 -23.34
C LYS A 8 3.84 -5.79 -22.11
N GLU A 9 2.77 -6.48 -21.71
CA GLU A 9 2.15 -6.30 -20.40
C GLU A 9 3.20 -6.54 -19.30
N LEU A 10 3.17 -5.71 -18.26
CA LEU A 10 3.90 -5.94 -17.02
C LEU A 10 2.98 -6.32 -15.90
N ARG A 11 3.37 -7.35 -15.16
CA ARG A 11 2.70 -7.80 -13.95
C ARG A 11 3.60 -7.49 -12.76
N VAL A 12 3.09 -6.71 -11.81
CA VAL A 12 3.86 -6.25 -10.65
C VAL A 12 3.16 -6.72 -9.39
N ALA A 13 3.79 -7.66 -8.67
CA ALA A 13 3.32 -8.10 -7.36
C ALA A 13 3.63 -7.06 -6.28
N PHE A 14 2.78 -6.98 -5.26
CA PHE A 14 3.06 -6.17 -4.07
C PHE A 14 2.34 -6.76 -2.85
N LEU A 15 2.80 -6.42 -1.64
CA LEU A 15 2.08 -6.82 -0.41
C LEU A 15 0.73 -6.10 -0.34
N GLY A 16 -0.35 -6.87 -0.46
CA GLY A 16 -1.72 -6.38 -0.37
C GLY A 16 -2.14 -5.96 1.04
N PRO A 17 -3.37 -5.48 1.19
CA PRO A 17 -4.39 -5.33 0.14
C PRO A 17 -4.20 -4.04 -0.68
N LEU A 18 -5.09 -3.81 -1.65
CA LEU A 18 -5.16 -2.54 -2.38
C LEU A 18 -5.22 -1.34 -1.42
N ALA A 19 -4.70 -0.20 -1.89
CA ALA A 19 -4.55 1.05 -1.14
C ALA A 19 -3.63 0.96 0.10
N SER A 20 -2.80 -0.09 0.22
CA SER A 20 -1.69 -0.11 1.18
C SER A 20 -0.55 0.82 0.75
N PHE A 21 0.42 1.06 1.64
CA PHE A 21 1.65 1.79 1.26
C PHE A 21 2.46 1.05 0.18
N SER A 22 2.49 -0.28 0.20
CA SER A 22 3.12 -1.07 -0.87
C SER A 22 2.38 -0.91 -2.21
N HIS A 23 1.05 -0.75 -2.18
CA HIS A 23 0.27 -0.42 -3.39
C HIS A 23 0.63 0.97 -3.93
N GLN A 24 0.76 1.98 -3.06
CA GLN A 24 1.21 3.31 -3.46
C GLN A 24 2.60 3.27 -4.09
N ALA A 25 3.55 2.59 -3.46
CA ALA A 25 4.89 2.42 -4.00
C ALA A 25 4.89 1.73 -5.37
N ALA A 26 4.02 0.73 -5.57
CA ALA A 26 3.88 0.06 -6.86
C ALA A 26 3.30 1.00 -7.93
N LEU A 27 2.32 1.83 -7.60
CA LEU A 27 1.77 2.84 -8.53
C LEU A 27 2.80 3.90 -8.91
N ASP A 28 3.61 4.36 -7.96
CA ASP A 28 4.63 5.38 -8.19
C ASP A 28 5.77 4.86 -9.07
N LEU A 29 6.22 3.63 -8.83
CA LEU A 29 7.28 2.98 -9.61
C LEU A 29 6.83 2.52 -11.00
N PHE A 30 5.56 2.14 -11.13
CA PHE A 30 4.99 1.58 -12.35
C PHE A 30 3.74 2.37 -12.77
N PRO A 31 3.91 3.65 -13.18
CA PRO A 31 2.79 4.51 -13.54
C PRO A 31 2.11 3.98 -14.81
N THR A 32 0.77 3.94 -14.79
CA THR A 32 -0.06 3.40 -15.88
C THR A 32 -0.10 4.27 -17.13
N THR A 33 0.62 5.38 -17.17
CA THR A 33 0.60 6.37 -18.25
C THR A 33 1.69 6.12 -19.29
N THR A 34 1.32 6.20 -20.57
CA THR A 34 2.24 6.25 -21.72
C THR A 34 3.32 7.29 -21.49
N THR A 35 4.56 6.84 -21.28
CA THR A 35 5.71 7.74 -21.15
C THR A 35 6.31 7.95 -22.54
N THR A 36 6.01 9.10 -23.16
CA THR A 36 6.68 9.51 -24.41
C THR A 36 8.11 9.90 -24.07
N THR A 37 9.06 9.00 -24.29
CA THR A 37 10.48 9.32 -24.10
C THR A 37 11.00 9.95 -25.38
N THR A 38 11.22 11.26 -25.37
CA THR A 38 11.87 11.97 -26.48
C THR A 38 13.38 11.92 -26.29
N THR A 39 14.03 10.92 -26.88
CA THR A 39 15.48 10.95 -27.10
C THR A 39 15.75 11.57 -28.48
N THR A 40 16.81 12.37 -28.57
CA THR A 40 17.18 13.32 -29.65
C THR A 40 17.35 12.73 -31.06
N THR A 41 16.97 11.47 -31.30
CA THR A 41 17.07 10.81 -32.61
C THR A 41 15.93 9.82 -32.90
N THR A 42 15.02 9.50 -31.98
CA THR A 42 13.85 8.64 -32.29
C THR A 42 12.72 8.82 -31.27
N THR A 43 11.56 9.30 -31.70
CA THR A 43 10.35 9.35 -30.85
C THR A 43 9.72 7.95 -30.81
N ALA A 44 10.08 7.15 -29.82
CA ALA A 44 9.41 5.87 -29.55
C ALA A 44 8.37 6.06 -28.44
N SER A 45 7.08 5.99 -28.81
CA SER A 45 5.98 5.91 -27.85
C SER A 45 5.74 4.44 -27.51
N THR A 46 6.32 3.96 -26.42
CA THR A 46 6.03 2.61 -25.91
C THR A 46 4.85 2.69 -24.95
N THR A 47 3.66 2.34 -25.43
CA THR A 47 2.50 2.11 -24.55
C THR A 47 2.69 0.78 -23.82
N ARG A 48 2.77 0.83 -22.50
CA ARG A 48 2.95 -0.35 -21.65
C ARG A 48 1.74 -0.55 -20.76
N THR A 49 1.11 -1.71 -20.83
CA THR A 49 0.04 -2.10 -19.91
C THR A 49 0.67 -2.60 -18.62
N ILE A 50 0.17 -2.16 -17.48
CA ILE A 50 0.68 -2.54 -16.15
C ILE A 50 -0.49 -3.11 -15.34
N THR A 51 -0.29 -4.31 -14.82
CA THR A 51 -1.24 -5.03 -13.98
C THR A 51 -0.61 -5.20 -12.60
N LEU A 52 -1.22 -4.60 -11.58
CA LEU A 52 -0.76 -4.74 -10.19
C LEU A 52 -1.44 -5.94 -9.52
N LEU A 53 -0.64 -6.81 -8.91
CA LEU A 53 -1.09 -8.08 -8.31
C LEU A 53 -0.92 -8.05 -6.78
N PRO A 54 -1.97 -7.78 -6.00
CA PRO A 54 -1.89 -7.85 -4.54
C PRO A 54 -1.63 -9.29 -4.08
N LYS A 55 -0.66 -9.47 -3.19
CA LYS A 55 -0.31 -10.76 -2.58
C LYS A 55 -0.54 -10.75 -1.07
N PRO A 56 -1.00 -11.85 -0.47
CA PRO A 56 -1.36 -11.88 0.95
C PRO A 56 -0.14 -11.95 1.88
N SER A 57 1.02 -12.36 1.39
CA SER A 57 2.28 -12.36 2.14
C SER A 57 3.47 -12.00 1.25
N PHE A 58 4.62 -11.72 1.88
CA PHE A 58 5.89 -11.54 1.16
C PHE A 58 6.31 -12.82 0.42
N ALA A 59 6.11 -14.00 1.04
CA ALA A 59 6.44 -15.27 0.42
C ALA A 59 5.61 -15.52 -0.85
N ASP A 60 4.34 -15.14 -0.87
CA ASP A 60 3.49 -15.23 -2.05
C ASP A 60 3.92 -14.29 -3.17
N ALA A 61 4.47 -13.12 -2.84
CA ALA A 61 5.03 -12.21 -3.83
C ALA A 61 6.32 -12.74 -4.44
N PHE A 62 7.21 -13.33 -3.63
CA PHE A 62 8.41 -14.03 -4.13
C PHE A 62 8.01 -15.24 -5.00
N ALA A 63 7.04 -16.04 -4.55
CA ALA A 63 6.52 -17.17 -5.33
C ALA A 63 5.90 -16.74 -6.67
N ALA A 64 5.26 -15.56 -6.73
CA ALA A 64 4.72 -15.01 -7.97
C ALA A 64 5.83 -14.67 -8.98
N ILE A 65 6.99 -14.19 -8.54
CA ILE A 65 8.16 -13.98 -9.40
C ILE A 65 8.72 -15.32 -9.84
N GLN A 66 8.95 -16.24 -8.89
CA GLN A 66 9.54 -17.55 -9.17
C GLN A 66 8.74 -18.37 -10.20
N SER A 67 7.41 -18.28 -10.12
CA SER A 67 6.48 -18.99 -11.01
C SER A 67 6.19 -18.24 -12.31
N THR A 68 6.85 -17.10 -12.55
CA THR A 68 6.62 -16.19 -13.68
C THR A 68 5.19 -15.64 -13.76
N GLU A 69 4.44 -15.64 -12.65
CA GLU A 69 3.14 -14.99 -12.51
C GLU A 69 3.28 -13.45 -12.48
N ALA A 70 4.37 -12.95 -11.90
CA ALA A 70 4.74 -11.56 -11.88
C ALA A 70 6.14 -11.36 -12.51
N ASP A 71 6.36 -10.19 -13.10
CA ASP A 71 7.64 -9.79 -13.68
C ASP A 71 8.49 -8.98 -12.68
N TYR A 72 7.84 -8.26 -11.76
CA TYR A 72 8.47 -7.50 -10.68
C TYR A 72 7.67 -7.63 -9.38
N ALA A 73 8.34 -7.45 -8.25
CA ALA A 73 7.69 -7.37 -6.94
C ALA A 73 8.15 -6.11 -6.20
N VAL A 74 7.20 -5.34 -5.66
CA VAL A 74 7.46 -4.19 -4.78
C VAL A 74 7.24 -4.62 -3.34
N ILE A 75 8.35 -4.78 -2.61
CA ILE A 75 8.37 -5.35 -1.26
C ILE A 75 9.07 -4.37 -0.31
N PRO A 76 8.44 -4.00 0.82
CA PRO A 76 9.10 -3.20 1.84
C PRO A 76 10.21 -4.02 2.50
N PHE A 77 11.41 -3.45 2.60
CA PHE A 77 12.54 -4.09 3.29
C PHE A 77 12.97 -3.32 4.55
N GLU A 78 12.60 -2.04 4.69
CA GLU A 78 12.91 -1.22 5.86
C GLU A 78 11.83 -0.16 6.13
N ASN A 79 11.62 0.17 7.40
CA ASN A 79 10.79 1.27 7.87
C ASN A 79 11.58 2.15 8.86
N SER A 80 11.60 3.47 8.65
CA SER A 80 12.36 4.40 9.49
C SER A 80 11.98 4.39 10.98
N THR A 81 10.78 3.94 11.33
CA THR A 81 10.29 3.86 12.72
C THR A 81 10.50 2.48 13.35
N ASN A 82 10.46 1.41 12.54
CA ASN A 82 10.44 0.02 13.04
C ASN A 82 11.64 -0.82 12.58
N GLY A 83 12.58 -0.21 11.88
CA GLY A 83 13.76 -0.87 11.33
C GLY A 83 13.44 -1.79 10.16
N SER A 84 14.33 -2.75 9.94
CA SER A 84 14.24 -3.69 8.81
C SER A 84 13.01 -4.61 8.91
N VAL A 85 12.40 -4.89 7.76
CA VAL A 85 11.34 -5.89 7.62
C VAL A 85 12.01 -7.27 7.53
N VAL A 86 12.21 -7.89 8.70
CA VAL A 86 12.94 -9.16 8.84
C VAL A 86 12.46 -10.25 7.87
N GLN A 87 11.15 -10.38 7.67
CA GLN A 87 10.59 -11.37 6.76
C GLN A 87 11.07 -11.19 5.30
N THR A 88 11.25 -9.95 4.86
CA THR A 88 11.80 -9.66 3.52
C THR A 88 13.27 -10.07 3.45
N LEU A 89 14.05 -9.79 4.50
CA LEU A 89 15.45 -10.17 4.59
C LEU A 89 15.63 -11.70 4.61
N ASP A 90 14.78 -12.42 5.34
CA ASP A 90 14.80 -13.88 5.38
C ASP A 90 14.51 -14.51 4.01
N LEU A 91 13.57 -13.94 3.25
CA LEU A 91 13.25 -14.38 1.90
C LEU A 91 14.39 -14.09 0.91
N LEU A 92 15.02 -12.91 1.02
CA LEU A 92 16.18 -12.55 0.20
C LEU A 92 17.42 -13.39 0.53
N ALA A 93 17.58 -13.81 1.79
CA ALA A 93 18.67 -14.69 2.18
C ALA A 93 18.56 -16.09 1.57
N ASP A 94 17.34 -16.49 1.16
CA ASP A 94 17.03 -17.70 0.40
C ASP A 94 17.84 -18.94 0.81
N ARG A 95 17.83 -19.27 2.11
CA ARG A 95 18.69 -20.33 2.67
C ARG A 95 18.43 -21.72 2.07
N ASP A 96 17.25 -21.93 1.50
CA ASP A 96 16.82 -23.19 0.89
C ASP A 96 16.94 -23.17 -0.65
N GLY A 97 17.45 -22.09 -1.26
CA GLY A 97 17.65 -21.98 -2.71
C GLY A 97 16.35 -21.98 -3.54
N ARG A 98 15.25 -21.47 -2.98
CA ARG A 98 13.92 -21.44 -3.62
C ARG A 98 13.76 -20.28 -4.61
N TYR A 99 14.59 -19.25 -4.47
CA TYR A 99 14.48 -17.95 -5.13
C TYR A 99 15.81 -17.52 -5.79
N ASN A 100 16.60 -18.49 -6.23
CA ASN A 100 17.99 -18.30 -6.67
C ASN A 100 18.19 -17.39 -7.90
N ASP A 101 17.12 -17.14 -8.67
CA ASP A 101 17.11 -16.25 -9.83
C ASP A 101 16.36 -14.92 -9.57
N ILE A 102 15.89 -14.69 -8.34
CA ILE A 102 15.32 -13.41 -7.93
C ILE A 102 16.46 -12.45 -7.56
N VAL A 103 16.44 -11.26 -8.18
CA VAL A 103 17.42 -10.20 -7.93
C VAL A 103 16.74 -8.89 -7.59
N VAL A 104 17.36 -8.10 -6.71
CA VAL A 104 16.94 -6.73 -6.43
C VAL A 104 17.40 -5.84 -7.58
N CYS A 105 16.46 -5.25 -8.30
CA CYS A 105 16.74 -4.44 -9.49
C CYS A 105 16.55 -2.92 -9.27
N GLY A 106 16.18 -2.49 -8.07
CA GLY A 106 15.98 -1.09 -7.74
C GLY A 106 15.44 -0.89 -6.32
N GLU A 107 15.41 0.36 -5.87
CA GLU A 107 14.87 0.76 -4.57
C GLU A 107 13.97 2.00 -4.70
N TYR A 108 13.07 2.19 -3.75
CA TYR A 108 12.15 3.33 -3.69
C TYR A 108 11.89 3.73 -2.25
N TYR A 109 11.95 5.03 -1.98
CA TYR A 109 11.67 5.61 -0.66
C TYR A 109 10.30 6.26 -0.69
N LEU A 110 9.34 5.65 0.00
CA LEU A 110 8.01 6.21 0.17
C LEU A 110 7.93 6.99 1.49
N THR A 111 7.62 8.28 1.41
CA THR A 111 7.30 9.07 2.61
C THR A 111 5.90 8.70 3.09
N VAL A 112 5.81 8.15 4.30
CA VAL A 112 4.54 7.72 4.89
C VAL A 112 3.80 8.91 5.50
N HIS A 113 2.61 9.18 4.98
CA HIS A 113 1.66 10.14 5.55
C HIS A 113 0.43 9.39 6.05
N HIS A 114 0.14 9.51 7.35
CA HIS A 114 -1.11 9.01 7.92
C HIS A 114 -2.18 10.09 7.84
N CYS A 115 -3.38 9.70 7.43
CA CYS A 115 -4.54 10.57 7.35
C CYS A 115 -5.66 10.03 8.24
N LEU A 116 -6.35 10.91 8.97
CA LEU A 116 -7.61 10.56 9.61
C LEU A 116 -8.70 10.53 8.54
N LEU A 117 -9.39 9.40 8.41
CA LEU A 117 -10.45 9.20 7.43
C LEU A 117 -11.79 9.03 8.13
N VAL A 118 -12.83 9.64 7.55
CA VAL A 118 -14.24 9.43 7.93
C VAL A 118 -15.04 9.09 6.67
N ARG A 119 -16.25 8.55 6.84
CA ARG A 119 -17.16 8.36 5.71
C ARG A 119 -17.53 9.72 5.12
N ASN A 120 -17.75 9.75 3.80
CA ASN A 120 -18.09 11.00 3.10
C ASN A 120 -19.39 11.63 3.64
N GLU A 121 -20.35 10.80 4.05
CA GLU A 121 -21.62 11.25 4.68
C GLU A 121 -21.44 11.89 6.06
N ASP A 122 -20.37 11.55 6.78
CA ASP A 122 -20.03 12.12 8.08
C ASP A 122 -19.03 13.27 7.97
N ALA A 123 -18.50 13.52 6.77
CA ALA A 123 -17.54 14.58 6.54
C ALA A 123 -18.18 15.95 6.78
N ALA A 124 -17.47 16.80 7.51
CA ALA A 124 -17.76 18.21 7.65
C ALA A 124 -16.54 19.02 7.20
N SER A 125 -16.73 20.29 6.90
CA SER A 125 -15.63 21.18 6.48
C SER A 125 -14.65 21.49 7.61
N ASP A 126 -15.08 21.38 8.87
CA ASP A 126 -14.29 21.73 10.04
C ASP A 126 -14.05 20.52 10.96
N PRO A 127 -12.78 20.18 11.27
CA PRO A 127 -12.42 19.14 12.23
C PRO A 127 -13.13 19.22 13.58
N GLU A 128 -13.36 20.42 14.13
CA GLU A 128 -14.02 20.60 15.44
C GLU A 128 -15.47 20.11 15.43
N THR A 129 -16.09 20.03 14.26
CA THR A 129 -17.45 19.45 14.10
C THR A 129 -17.42 17.93 14.03
N ILE A 130 -16.33 17.34 13.50
CA ILE A 130 -16.22 15.89 13.28
C ILE A 130 -15.69 15.19 14.52
N TYR A 131 -14.64 15.74 15.16
CA TYR A 131 -13.91 15.03 16.22
C TYR A 131 -14.80 14.58 17.39
N PRO A 132 -15.74 15.40 17.90
CA PRO A 132 -16.64 14.97 18.97
C PRO A 132 -17.58 13.83 18.58
N ARG A 133 -17.79 13.59 17.28
CA ARG A 133 -18.66 12.52 16.76
C ARG A 133 -17.94 11.18 16.60
N ILE A 134 -16.62 11.16 16.71
CA ILE A 134 -15.82 9.94 16.58
C ILE A 134 -15.82 9.20 17.92
N SER A 135 -16.47 8.03 17.96
CA SER A 135 -16.50 7.16 19.14
C SER A 135 -15.49 6.02 19.10
N ARG A 136 -14.95 5.71 17.91
CA ARG A 136 -14.05 4.57 17.69
C ARG A 136 -13.10 4.82 16.53
N LEU A 137 -11.86 4.37 16.68
CA LEU A 137 -10.80 4.46 15.69
C LEU A 137 -10.32 3.06 15.30
N TYR A 138 -9.97 2.88 14.02
CA TYR A 138 -9.43 1.63 13.49
C TYR A 138 -8.13 1.91 12.75
N THR A 139 -7.08 1.12 12.98
CA THR A 139 -5.87 1.10 12.14
C THR A 139 -5.03 -0.15 12.45
N HIS A 140 -3.91 -0.30 11.75
CA HIS A 140 -2.93 -1.35 12.05
C HIS A 140 -2.15 -1.03 13.34
N PRO A 141 -1.82 -2.00 14.22
CA PRO A 141 -1.14 -1.75 15.49
C PRO A 141 0.10 -0.84 15.40
N GLN A 142 0.91 -1.03 14.35
CA GLN A 142 2.11 -0.21 14.12
C GLN A 142 1.80 1.28 13.90
N ALA A 143 0.66 1.61 13.28
CA ALA A 143 0.28 2.99 13.01
C ALA A 143 -0.22 3.71 14.27
N TRP A 144 -0.62 3.00 15.33
CA TRP A 144 -0.96 3.64 16.60
C TRP A 144 0.21 4.43 17.19
N GLY A 145 1.39 3.82 17.24
CA GLY A 145 2.59 4.48 17.76
C GLY A 145 3.05 5.65 16.88
N GLN A 146 2.86 5.55 15.57
CA GLN A 146 3.23 6.60 14.62
C GLN A 146 2.29 7.82 14.67
N CYS A 147 1.07 7.64 15.16
CA CYS A 147 0.07 8.70 15.26
C CYS A 147 -0.17 9.17 16.71
N ASP A 148 0.61 8.70 17.70
CA ASP A 148 0.27 8.85 19.11
C ASP A 148 0.14 10.32 19.55
N ALA A 149 1.03 11.21 19.09
CA ALA A 149 0.96 12.63 19.44
C ALA A 149 -0.37 13.28 19.01
N PHE A 150 -0.86 12.96 17.80
CA PHE A 150 -2.14 13.46 17.29
C PHE A 150 -3.32 12.83 18.04
N LEU A 151 -3.28 11.51 18.26
CA LEU A 151 -4.34 10.78 18.93
C LEU A 151 -4.49 11.15 20.41
N SER A 152 -3.38 11.35 21.11
CA SER A 152 -3.35 11.76 22.51
C SER A 152 -3.87 13.18 22.70
N LYS A 153 -3.70 14.06 21.71
CA LYS A 153 -4.22 15.43 21.72
C LYS A 153 -5.73 15.50 21.47
N HIS A 154 -6.25 14.74 20.50
CA HIS A 154 -7.61 14.92 20.00
C HIS A 154 -8.59 13.80 20.37
N PHE A 155 -8.10 12.58 20.65
CA PHE A 155 -8.93 11.37 20.78
C PHE A 155 -8.60 10.57 22.05
N ARG A 156 -8.35 11.28 23.16
CA ARG A 156 -8.07 10.66 24.46
C ARG A 156 -9.30 9.91 24.96
N GLY A 157 -9.15 8.62 25.27
CA GLY A 157 -10.23 7.77 25.77
C GLY A 157 -11.16 7.22 24.69
N ILE A 158 -10.94 7.54 23.41
CA ILE A 158 -11.67 6.94 22.29
C ILE A 158 -11.27 5.48 22.12
N GLU A 159 -12.25 4.64 21.82
CA GLU A 159 -12.06 3.21 21.61
C GLU A 159 -11.12 2.96 20.42
N ARG A 160 -10.06 2.18 20.61
CA ARG A 160 -9.11 1.79 19.57
C ARG A 160 -9.33 0.33 19.19
N GLN A 161 -9.46 0.06 17.90
CA GLN A 161 -9.70 -1.27 17.35
C GLN A 161 -8.63 -1.63 16.32
N ASP A 162 -7.95 -2.74 16.53
CA ASP A 162 -6.91 -3.20 15.63
C ASP A 162 -7.50 -3.75 14.32
N ALA A 163 -6.84 -3.41 13.22
CA ALA A 163 -7.14 -3.93 11.90
C ALA A 163 -5.90 -4.62 11.30
N PRO A 164 -6.07 -5.60 10.40
CA PRO A 164 -4.96 -6.28 9.74
C PRO A 164 -4.08 -5.36 8.88
N SER A 165 -4.60 -4.21 8.44
CA SER A 165 -3.84 -3.17 7.72
C SER A 165 -4.56 -1.82 7.80
N THR A 166 -3.84 -0.73 7.52
CA THR A 166 -4.40 0.63 7.48
C THR A 166 -5.49 0.77 6.41
N SER A 167 -5.28 0.19 5.23
CA SER A 167 -6.29 0.19 4.16
C SER A 167 -7.48 -0.72 4.46
N LYS A 168 -7.27 -1.83 5.18
CA LYS A 168 -8.39 -2.65 5.68
C LYS A 168 -9.22 -1.90 6.72
N ALA A 169 -8.59 -1.12 7.60
CA ALA A 169 -9.28 -0.26 8.56
C ALA A 169 -10.20 0.74 7.85
N ALA A 170 -9.70 1.42 6.82
CA ALA A 170 -10.51 2.32 5.99
C ALA A 170 -11.71 1.58 5.35
N SER A 171 -11.49 0.37 4.83
CA SER A 171 -12.56 -0.47 4.27
C SER A 171 -13.62 -0.89 5.31
N ILE A 172 -13.21 -1.17 6.55
CA ILE A 172 -14.14 -1.48 7.65
C ILE A 172 -15.03 -0.27 7.94
N VAL A 173 -14.46 0.93 8.09
CA VAL A 173 -15.21 2.16 8.37
C VAL A 173 -16.17 2.50 7.24
N ALA A 174 -15.73 2.37 5.98
CA ALA A 174 -16.56 2.62 4.80
C ALA A 174 -17.78 1.67 4.70
N LYS A 175 -17.68 0.45 5.24
CA LYS A 175 -18.76 -0.56 5.22
C LYS A 175 -19.63 -0.57 6.48
N SER A 176 -19.14 0.01 7.56
CA SER A 176 -19.90 0.15 8.80
C SER A 176 -20.93 1.26 8.58
N GLY A 177 -22.22 0.93 8.54
CA GLY A 177 -23.28 1.94 8.48
C GLY A 177 -23.21 2.90 9.68
N SER A 178 -23.81 4.09 9.58
CA SER A 178 -23.81 5.06 10.68
C SER A 178 -24.47 4.45 11.91
N THR A 179 -23.67 4.01 12.87
CA THR A 179 -24.18 3.64 14.18
C THR A 179 -24.28 4.95 14.95
N THR A 180 -25.41 5.65 14.78
CA THR A 180 -25.81 6.70 15.71
C THR A 180 -26.11 6.02 17.03
N THR A 181 -25.09 5.84 17.87
CA THR A 181 -25.30 5.45 19.25
C THR A 181 -25.81 6.70 19.95
N THR A 182 -27.12 6.81 20.09
CA THR A 182 -27.76 7.79 20.97
C THR A 182 -27.15 7.61 22.36
N PRO A 183 -26.62 8.66 23.01
CA PRO A 183 -26.16 8.54 24.38
C PRO A 183 -27.39 8.20 25.25
N THR A 184 -27.34 7.05 25.92
CA THR A 184 -28.34 6.66 26.92
C THR A 184 -28.30 7.68 28.07
N PRO A 185 -29.46 8.16 28.56
CA PRO A 185 -29.53 9.22 29.59
C PRO A 185 -28.89 8.83 30.93
#